data_AF-A0AAU2XG89-F1
#
_entry.id   AF-A0AAU2XG89-F1
#
_cell.length_a   1.000
_cell.length_b   1.000
_cell.length_c   1.000
_cell.angle_alpha   90.00
_cell.angle_beta   90.00
_cell.angle_gamma   90.00
#
_symmetry.space_group_name_H-M   'P 1'
#
loop_
_entity.id
_entity.type
_entity.pdbx_description
1 polymer ?
#
loop_
_entity_poly.entity_id
_entity_poly.type
_entity_poly.pdbx_seq_one_letter_code
_entity_poly.pdbx_strand_id
1 'polypeptide(L)'
;MSKAKSKNWTIGTERRGGTMAEGLSDRFASESRDLAIPAAREPKLFDTGTLPAGRAERFQTCRAWIDDARGRANATVREAHQNFAVEAGAALAEILRDELWREEYATVHAYAKADWGWTAARLYQFVKAGPAIAKVVPVLDGPVPESQAVILAPVLDSHGAAAVRESVAYVEKSGRKVTAANLATAVRKLGYVPSAKESEAATAPAATSVVVDDQEQAELPAPAKPVRAERTAVERLEDARERLGRVANLVSRTAVHDATGEHPAHAARVLRALTADVVLIAGALGLRVVGEDGKPLS
;
A
#
# COMPACT_ATOMS: atom_id res chain seq x y z
N MET A 1 80.25 -6.71 16.87
CA MET A 1 80.10 -5.35 16.30
C MET A 1 79.31 -5.47 15.01
N SER A 2 77.99 -5.21 15.06
CA SER A 2 77.06 -5.38 13.94
C SER A 2 76.59 -4.01 13.44
N LYS A 3 76.78 -3.71 12.15
CA LYS A 3 76.39 -2.45 11.51
C LYS A 3 74.99 -2.58 10.91
N ALA A 4 74.04 -1.84 11.46
CA ALA A 4 72.69 -1.69 10.91
C ALA A 4 72.71 -0.65 9.76
N LYS A 5 72.20 -1.03 8.59
CA LYS A 5 71.96 -0.13 7.45
C LYS A 5 70.53 0.44 7.56
N SER A 6 70.42 1.75 7.75
CA SER A 6 69.15 2.49 7.69
C SER A 6 68.77 2.76 6.23
N LYS A 7 67.55 2.39 5.83
CA LYS A 7 66.97 2.71 4.52
C LYS A 7 66.16 4.00 4.65
N ASN A 8 66.63 5.06 3.99
CA ASN A 8 65.86 6.29 3.80
C ASN A 8 64.76 6.05 2.75
N TRP A 9 63.52 6.33 3.10
CA TRP A 9 62.39 6.42 2.17
C TRP A 9 62.00 7.89 2.02
N THR A 10 62.23 8.45 0.84
CA THR A 10 61.72 9.77 0.45
C THR A 10 60.35 9.60 -0.19
N ILE A 11 59.33 10.19 0.45
CA ILE A 11 57.96 10.28 -0.06
C ILE A 11 57.93 11.44 -1.07
N GLY A 12 57.86 11.13 -2.36
CA GLY A 12 57.62 12.11 -3.42
C GLY A 12 56.13 12.41 -3.53
N THR A 13 55.73 13.63 -3.21
CA THR A 13 54.36 14.13 -3.43
C THR A 13 54.28 14.76 -4.81
N GLU A 14 54.10 13.94 -5.84
CA GLU A 14 53.85 14.40 -7.20
C GLU A 14 52.38 14.86 -7.32
N ARG A 15 52.18 16.17 -7.15
CA ARG A 15 50.89 16.84 -7.21
C ARG A 15 50.46 17.00 -8.68
N ARG A 16 49.84 15.97 -9.28
CA ARG A 16 49.15 16.09 -10.58
C ARG A 16 47.85 16.89 -10.39
N GLY A 17 47.91 18.19 -10.67
CA GLY A 17 46.73 19.04 -10.83
C GLY A 17 46.02 18.71 -12.14
N GLY A 18 45.09 17.76 -12.11
CA GLY A 18 44.12 17.52 -13.17
C GLY A 18 42.73 17.97 -12.68
N THR A 19 42.23 19.06 -13.23
CA THR A 19 40.88 19.59 -13.05
C THR A 19 39.83 18.61 -13.60
N MET A 20 39.47 17.59 -12.80
CA MET A 20 38.37 16.64 -13.09
C MET A 20 37.05 17.01 -12.39
N ALA A 21 37.03 18.09 -11.61
CA ALA A 21 35.88 18.47 -10.79
C ALA A 21 34.80 19.30 -11.53
N GLU A 22 35.11 19.89 -12.69
CA GLU A 22 34.15 20.74 -13.43
C GLU A 22 33.19 19.96 -14.35
N GLY A 23 33.41 18.66 -14.58
CA GLY A 23 32.56 17.85 -15.49
C GLY A 23 31.43 17.07 -14.84
N LEU A 24 31.41 16.94 -13.50
CA LEU A 24 30.39 16.15 -12.78
C LEU A 24 29.19 17.00 -12.37
N SER A 25 29.40 18.29 -12.04
CA SER A 25 28.30 19.18 -11.65
C SER A 25 27.34 19.50 -12.81
N ASP A 26 27.82 19.54 -14.06
CA ASP A 26 26.99 19.85 -15.23
C ASP A 26 26.13 18.64 -15.68
N ARG A 27 26.57 17.40 -15.41
CA ARG A 27 25.78 16.19 -15.72
C ARG A 27 24.55 16.07 -14.82
N PHE A 28 24.69 16.28 -13.51
CA PHE A 28 23.55 16.24 -12.58
C PHE A 28 22.56 17.39 -12.79
N ALA A 29 23.02 18.56 -13.25
CA ALA A 29 22.15 19.68 -13.59
C ALA A 29 21.30 19.43 -14.85
N SER A 30 21.75 18.54 -15.75
CA SER A 30 21.02 18.19 -16.97
C SER A 30 19.96 17.08 -16.79
N GLU A 31 20.15 16.15 -15.85
CA GLU A 31 19.19 15.05 -15.60
C GLU A 31 18.05 15.43 -14.64
N SER A 32 18.17 16.53 -13.90
CA SER A 32 17.11 17.01 -12.98
C SER A 32 15.95 17.76 -13.67
N ARG A 33 15.93 17.87 -15.00
CA ARG A 33 14.98 18.73 -15.73
C ARG A 33 13.69 18.08 -16.20
N ASP A 34 13.55 16.76 -16.15
CA ASP A 34 12.39 16.07 -16.73
C ASP A 34 11.50 15.34 -15.70
N LEU A 35 11.65 15.62 -14.40
CA LEU A 35 10.58 15.35 -13.43
C LEU A 35 9.51 16.43 -13.57
N ALA A 36 8.88 16.49 -14.75
CA ALA A 36 7.71 17.31 -14.98
C ALA A 36 6.61 16.82 -14.03
N ILE A 37 6.48 17.49 -12.88
CA ILE A 37 5.34 17.31 -12.01
C ILE A 37 4.12 17.52 -12.92
N PRO A 38 3.26 16.51 -13.09
CA PRO A 38 2.10 16.66 -13.98
C PRO A 38 1.37 17.92 -13.53
N ALA A 39 1.23 18.86 -14.47
CA ALA A 39 0.70 20.19 -14.16
C ALA A 39 -0.58 20.01 -13.35
N ALA A 40 -0.59 20.59 -12.14
CA ALA A 40 -1.72 20.47 -11.24
C ALA A 40 -2.99 20.84 -12.03
N ARG A 41 -3.98 19.94 -12.06
CA ARG A 41 -5.24 20.22 -12.76
C ARG A 41 -5.81 21.54 -12.22
N GLU A 42 -5.97 22.52 -13.11
CA GLU A 42 -6.50 23.81 -12.72
C GLU A 42 -7.91 23.64 -12.11
N PRO A 43 -8.18 24.26 -10.95
CA PRO A 43 -9.49 24.16 -10.33
C PRO A 43 -10.53 24.82 -11.24
N LYS A 44 -11.53 24.04 -11.68
CA LYS A 44 -12.70 24.62 -12.36
C LYS A 44 -13.44 25.51 -11.39
N LEU A 45 -13.53 26.81 -11.68
CA LEU A 45 -14.28 27.76 -10.86
C LEU A 45 -15.79 27.60 -11.10
N PHE A 46 -16.57 27.75 -10.03
CA PHE A 46 -18.03 27.76 -10.11
C PHE A 46 -18.50 29.15 -10.55
N ASP A 47 -19.12 29.25 -11.74
CA ASP A 47 -19.68 30.49 -12.24
C ASP A 47 -21.14 30.67 -11.79
N THR A 48 -21.35 31.62 -10.88
CA THR A 48 -22.68 31.96 -10.37
C THR A 48 -23.57 32.62 -11.41
N GLY A 49 -22.99 33.21 -12.48
CA GLY A 49 -23.72 33.85 -13.58
C GLY A 49 -24.50 32.86 -14.46
N THR A 50 -24.11 31.58 -14.45
CA THR A 50 -24.78 30.52 -15.22
C THR A 50 -25.95 29.84 -14.49
N LEU A 51 -26.27 30.29 -13.27
CA LEU A 51 -27.30 29.67 -12.47
C LEU A 51 -28.71 29.99 -13.00
N PRO A 52 -29.63 29.00 -13.05
CA PRO A 52 -31.01 29.25 -13.46
C PRO A 52 -31.72 30.20 -12.49
N ALA A 53 -32.80 30.86 -12.93
CA ALA A 53 -33.54 31.78 -12.05
C ALA A 53 -34.27 31.03 -10.90
N GLY A 54 -34.77 29.82 -11.17
CA GLY A 54 -35.54 29.02 -10.23
C GLY A 54 -34.72 28.54 -9.03
N ARG A 55 -35.23 28.71 -7.80
CA ARG A 55 -34.53 28.27 -6.57
C ARG A 55 -34.24 26.76 -6.56
N ALA A 56 -35.22 25.94 -6.95
CA ALA A 56 -35.08 24.49 -6.96
C ALA A 56 -34.04 24.03 -8.01
N GLU A 57 -34.08 24.60 -9.21
CA GLU A 57 -33.13 24.31 -10.29
C GLU A 57 -31.71 24.74 -9.93
N ARG A 58 -31.55 25.89 -9.26
CA ARG A 58 -30.24 26.33 -8.72
C ARG A 58 -29.68 25.32 -7.74
N PHE A 59 -30.50 24.86 -6.80
CA PHE A 59 -30.07 23.86 -5.83
C PHE A 59 -29.60 22.57 -6.52
N GLN A 60 -30.34 22.05 -7.50
CA GLN A 60 -29.92 20.87 -8.26
C GLN A 60 -28.63 21.11 -9.06
N THR A 61 -28.48 22.29 -9.66
CA THR A 61 -27.27 22.69 -10.39
C THR A 61 -26.05 22.72 -9.46
N CYS A 62 -26.18 23.34 -8.28
CA CYS A 62 -25.12 23.36 -7.28
C CYS A 62 -24.76 21.95 -6.79
N ARG A 63 -25.77 21.09 -6.56
CA ARG A 63 -25.54 19.71 -6.12
C ARG A 63 -24.77 18.91 -7.18
N ALA A 64 -25.19 18.98 -8.45
CA ALA A 64 -24.50 18.33 -9.55
C ALA A 64 -23.04 18.80 -9.66
N TRP A 65 -22.78 20.11 -9.48
CA TRP A 65 -21.43 20.65 -9.48
C TRP A 65 -20.58 20.14 -8.30
N ILE A 66 -21.15 20.02 -7.10
CA ILE A 66 -20.46 19.45 -5.92
C ILE A 66 -20.12 17.98 -6.17
N ASP A 67 -21.05 17.19 -6.70
CA ASP A 67 -20.84 15.78 -6.99
C ASP A 67 -19.76 15.58 -8.06
N ASP A 68 -19.76 16.41 -9.11
CA ASP A 68 -18.72 16.47 -10.15
C ASP A 68 -17.34 16.88 -9.59
N ALA A 69 -17.29 17.92 -8.74
CA ALA A 69 -16.06 18.32 -8.04
C ALA A 69 -15.49 17.21 -7.15
N ARG A 70 -16.37 16.49 -6.42
CA ARG A 70 -15.98 15.30 -5.63
C ARG A 70 -15.47 14.18 -6.53
N GLY A 71 -16.11 13.96 -7.68
CA GLY A 71 -15.67 13.00 -8.69
C GLY A 71 -14.23 13.29 -9.16
N ARG A 72 -13.92 14.54 -9.52
CA ARG A 72 -12.57 14.96 -9.91
C ARG A 72 -11.55 14.79 -8.80
N ALA A 73 -11.86 15.22 -7.58
CA ALA A 73 -10.96 15.08 -6.43
C ALA A 73 -10.60 13.61 -6.18
N ASN A 74 -11.60 12.72 -6.21
CA ASN A 74 -11.38 11.29 -6.07
C ASN A 74 -10.54 10.69 -7.22
N ALA A 75 -10.74 11.17 -8.45
CA ALA A 75 -9.94 10.74 -9.60
C ALA A 75 -8.46 11.13 -9.42
N THR A 76 -8.18 12.36 -8.99
CA THR A 76 -6.82 12.84 -8.70
C THR A 76 -6.14 12.00 -7.60
N VAL A 77 -6.85 11.68 -6.51
CA VAL A 77 -6.29 10.84 -5.45
C VAL A 77 -5.96 9.44 -5.96
N ARG A 78 -6.84 8.85 -6.78
CA ARG A 78 -6.60 7.53 -7.38
C ARG A 78 -5.41 7.54 -8.33
N GLU A 79 -5.28 8.56 -9.16
CA GLU A 79 -4.16 8.75 -10.07
C GLU A 79 -2.84 8.92 -9.31
N ALA A 80 -2.83 9.73 -8.23
CA ALA A 80 -1.67 9.89 -7.38
C ALA A 80 -1.25 8.57 -6.69
N HIS A 81 -2.22 7.82 -6.13
CA HIS A 81 -1.94 6.49 -5.55
C HIS A 81 -1.39 5.52 -6.58
N GLN A 82 -1.88 5.59 -7.82
CA GLN A 82 -1.44 4.73 -8.91
C GLN A 82 0.00 5.03 -9.30
N ASN A 83 0.35 6.31 -9.50
CA ASN A 83 1.71 6.73 -9.82
C ASN A 83 2.68 6.33 -8.70
N PHE A 84 2.29 6.58 -7.45
CA PHE A 84 3.03 6.11 -6.27
C PHE A 84 3.25 4.59 -6.30
N ALA A 85 2.21 3.80 -6.60
CA ALA A 85 2.34 2.35 -6.67
C ALA A 85 3.29 1.88 -7.77
N VAL A 86 3.30 2.56 -8.92
CA VAL A 86 4.23 2.26 -10.02
C VAL A 86 5.67 2.58 -9.61
N GLU A 87 5.92 3.81 -9.14
CA GLU A 87 7.26 4.30 -8.81
C GLU A 87 7.84 3.59 -7.58
N ALA A 88 7.12 3.62 -6.46
CA ALA A 88 7.57 2.99 -5.22
C ALA A 88 7.61 1.47 -5.34
N GLY A 89 6.67 0.87 -6.10
CA GLY A 89 6.68 -0.57 -6.35
C GLY A 89 7.94 -1.03 -7.10
N ALA A 90 8.37 -0.27 -8.10
CA ALA A 90 9.62 -0.54 -8.83
C ALA A 90 10.86 -0.37 -7.94
N ALA A 91 10.95 0.73 -7.18
CA ALA A 91 12.06 0.95 -6.26
C ALA A 91 12.15 -0.13 -5.16
N LEU A 92 11.00 -0.50 -4.58
CA LEU A 92 10.92 -1.58 -3.61
C LEU A 92 11.31 -2.94 -4.20
N ALA A 93 11.01 -3.19 -5.48
CA ALA A 93 11.46 -4.41 -6.15
C ALA A 93 12.99 -4.51 -6.17
N GLU A 94 13.70 -3.42 -6.45
CA GLU A 94 15.17 -3.37 -6.44
C GLU A 94 15.73 -3.56 -5.03
N ILE A 95 15.17 -2.87 -4.02
CA ILE A 95 15.55 -3.03 -2.61
C ILE A 95 15.40 -4.48 -2.15
N LEU A 96 14.32 -5.15 -2.54
CA LEU A 96 14.08 -6.54 -2.16
C LEU A 96 14.97 -7.51 -2.93
N ARG A 97 15.21 -7.26 -4.22
CA ARG A 97 16.05 -8.12 -5.07
C ARG A 97 17.49 -8.16 -4.58
N ASP A 98 18.06 -7.00 -4.25
CA ASP A 98 19.45 -6.88 -3.82
C ASP A 98 19.60 -6.90 -2.29
N GLU A 99 18.49 -7.17 -1.58
CA GLU A 99 18.40 -7.22 -0.12
C GLU A 99 18.97 -5.98 0.61
N LEU A 100 18.88 -4.79 -0.01
CA LEU A 100 19.48 -3.55 0.48
C LEU A 100 18.98 -3.15 1.89
N TRP A 101 17.79 -3.61 2.27
CA TRP A 101 17.24 -3.41 3.61
C TRP A 101 18.07 -4.07 4.72
N ARG A 102 18.93 -5.06 4.41
CA ARG A 102 19.76 -5.76 5.39
C ARG A 102 20.82 -4.89 6.04
N GLU A 103 21.14 -3.74 5.46
CA GLU A 103 22.09 -2.78 6.05
C GLU A 103 21.60 -2.22 7.38
N GLU A 104 20.27 -2.03 7.51
CA GLU A 104 19.66 -1.39 8.68
C GLU A 104 18.72 -2.33 9.45
N TYR A 105 18.18 -3.36 8.80
CA TYR A 105 17.14 -4.22 9.35
C TYR A 105 17.52 -5.70 9.31
N ALA A 106 17.27 -6.41 10.41
CA ALA A 106 17.55 -7.84 10.49
C ALA A 106 16.61 -8.72 9.63
N THR A 107 15.37 -8.25 9.38
CA THR A 107 14.38 -8.98 8.56
C THR A 107 13.56 -8.02 7.71
N VAL A 108 13.06 -8.51 6.57
CA VAL A 108 12.14 -7.73 5.71
C VAL A 108 10.86 -7.32 6.45
N HIS A 109 10.43 -8.08 7.45
CA HIS A 109 9.28 -7.73 8.28
C HIS A 109 9.55 -6.49 9.12
N ALA A 110 10.73 -6.41 9.75
CA ALA A 110 11.15 -5.24 10.51
C ALA A 110 11.22 -4.00 9.61
N TYR A 111 11.83 -4.13 8.42
CA TYR A 111 11.86 -3.07 7.40
C TYR A 111 10.45 -2.61 6.99
N ALA A 112 9.59 -3.55 6.57
CA ALA A 112 8.22 -3.24 6.13
C ALA A 112 7.40 -2.54 7.23
N LYS A 113 7.60 -2.93 8.50
CA LYS A 113 6.88 -2.36 9.63
C LYS A 113 7.42 -0.98 10.02
N ALA A 114 8.74 -0.79 10.03
CA ALA A 114 9.38 0.45 10.46
C ALA A 114 9.14 1.59 9.46
N ASP A 115 9.45 1.37 8.18
CA ASP A 115 9.43 2.45 7.18
C ASP A 115 8.06 2.65 6.55
N TRP A 116 7.27 1.59 6.43
CA TRP A 116 6.00 1.63 5.70
C TRP A 116 4.78 1.41 6.59
N GLY A 117 4.97 0.96 7.84
CA GLY A 117 3.87 0.56 8.71
C GLY A 117 3.12 -0.68 8.21
N TRP A 118 3.71 -1.46 7.30
CA TRP A 118 3.06 -2.58 6.60
C TRP A 118 3.48 -3.93 7.17
N THR A 119 2.73 -4.97 6.79
CA THR A 119 3.19 -6.35 6.92
C THR A 119 4.07 -6.71 5.73
N ALA A 120 5.00 -7.65 5.90
CA ALA A 120 5.82 -8.16 4.79
C ALA A 120 4.95 -8.67 3.62
N ALA A 121 3.84 -9.37 3.91
CA ALA A 121 2.90 -9.84 2.89
C ALA A 121 2.30 -8.68 2.07
N ARG A 122 1.92 -7.57 2.72
CA ARG A 122 1.42 -6.38 2.02
C ARG A 122 2.52 -5.72 1.17
N LEU A 123 3.76 -5.67 1.66
CA LEU A 123 4.91 -5.16 0.91
C LEU A 123 5.11 -5.94 -0.40
N TYR A 124 5.16 -7.28 -0.33
CA TYR A 124 5.30 -8.11 -1.54
C TYR A 124 4.13 -7.96 -2.52
N GLN A 125 2.89 -7.86 -2.02
CA GLN A 125 1.73 -7.60 -2.87
C GLN A 125 1.85 -6.25 -3.59
N PHE A 126 2.32 -5.22 -2.89
CA PHE A 126 2.49 -3.88 -3.44
C PHE A 126 3.58 -3.86 -4.52
N VAL A 127 4.72 -4.50 -4.27
CA VAL A 127 5.81 -4.68 -5.24
C VAL A 127 5.33 -5.37 -6.51
N LYS A 128 4.48 -6.40 -6.38
CA LYS A 128 3.87 -7.07 -7.54
C LYS A 128 2.86 -6.19 -8.29
N ALA A 129 2.14 -5.33 -7.58
CA ALA A 129 1.08 -4.51 -8.15
C ALA A 129 1.61 -3.37 -9.04
N GLY A 130 2.74 -2.74 -8.67
CA GLY A 130 3.30 -1.60 -9.42
C GLY A 130 3.50 -1.88 -10.92
N PRO A 131 4.28 -2.91 -11.32
CA PRO A 131 4.46 -3.26 -12.73
C PRO A 131 3.15 -3.65 -13.42
N ALA A 132 2.24 -4.33 -12.72
CA ALA A 132 0.95 -4.71 -13.27
C ALA A 132 0.08 -3.49 -13.59
N ILE A 133 0.08 -2.49 -12.71
CA ILE A 133 -0.60 -1.20 -12.91
C ILE A 133 -0.01 -0.49 -14.13
N ALA A 134 1.32 -0.33 -14.18
CA ALA A 134 2.01 0.37 -15.27
C ALA A 134 1.67 -0.22 -16.65
N LYS A 135 1.51 -1.54 -16.72
CA LYS A 135 1.10 -2.25 -17.95
C LYS A 135 -0.36 -2.03 -18.33
N VAL A 136 -1.28 -2.10 -17.36
CA VAL A 136 -2.73 -2.13 -17.63
C VAL A 136 -3.32 -0.74 -17.84
N VAL A 137 -2.76 0.29 -17.18
CA VAL A 137 -3.29 1.66 -17.22
C VAL A 137 -3.37 2.24 -18.64
N PRO A 138 -2.36 2.09 -19.52
CA PRO A 138 -2.47 2.60 -20.89
C PRO A 138 -3.57 1.93 -21.73
N VAL A 139 -4.09 0.79 -21.30
CA VAL A 139 -5.13 0.02 -22.00
C VAL A 139 -6.55 0.43 -21.59
N LEU A 140 -6.72 0.91 -20.36
CA LEU A 140 -8.00 1.27 -19.77
C LEU A 140 -8.13 2.78 -19.60
N ASP A 141 -9.33 3.31 -19.84
CA ASP A 141 -9.60 4.74 -19.69
C ASP A 141 -9.76 5.12 -18.20
N GLY A 142 -8.64 5.25 -17.49
CA GLY A 142 -8.60 5.80 -16.14
C GLY A 142 -7.86 4.95 -15.10
N PRO A 143 -7.95 5.33 -13.82
CA PRO A 143 -7.15 4.71 -12.77
C PRO A 143 -7.63 3.29 -12.44
N VAL A 144 -6.68 2.36 -12.34
CA VAL A 144 -6.93 0.93 -12.11
C VAL A 144 -6.49 0.54 -10.69
N PRO A 145 -7.40 0.02 -9.85
CA PRO A 145 -7.03 -0.50 -8.53
C PRO A 145 -6.01 -1.65 -8.60
N GLU A 146 -5.08 -1.71 -7.64
CA GLU A 146 -4.01 -2.73 -7.56
C GLU A 146 -4.51 -4.16 -7.81
N SER A 147 -5.57 -4.56 -7.11
CA SER A 147 -6.13 -5.91 -7.20
C SER A 147 -6.73 -6.23 -8.58
N GLN A 148 -7.17 -5.23 -9.33
CA GLN A 148 -7.66 -5.41 -10.70
C GLN A 148 -6.49 -5.51 -11.68
N ALA A 149 -5.48 -4.65 -11.53
CA ALA A 149 -4.28 -4.66 -12.36
C ALA A 149 -3.55 -6.01 -12.29
N VAL A 150 -3.41 -6.60 -11.10
CA VAL A 150 -2.76 -7.92 -10.91
C VAL A 150 -3.51 -9.05 -11.66
N ILE A 151 -4.83 -8.95 -11.82
CA ILE A 151 -5.63 -9.92 -12.58
C ILE A 151 -5.53 -9.68 -14.09
N LEU A 152 -5.50 -8.41 -14.50
CA LEU A 152 -5.52 -8.03 -15.92
C LEU A 152 -4.15 -8.05 -16.59
N ALA A 153 -3.06 -7.88 -15.84
CA ALA A 153 -1.71 -7.86 -16.41
C ALA A 153 -1.35 -9.19 -17.11
N PRO A 154 -1.61 -10.39 -16.54
CA PRO A 154 -1.39 -11.65 -17.25
C PRO A 154 -2.26 -11.79 -18.51
N VAL A 155 -3.50 -11.29 -18.48
CA VAL A 155 -4.39 -11.30 -19.65
C VAL A 155 -3.84 -10.40 -20.75
N LEU A 156 -3.28 -9.26 -20.38
CA LEU A 156 -2.61 -8.36 -21.31
C LEU A 156 -1.38 -9.02 -21.94
N ASP A 157 -0.55 -9.68 -21.14
CA ASP A 157 0.67 -10.35 -21.59
C ASP A 157 0.36 -11.51 -22.56
N SER A 158 -0.64 -12.36 -22.26
CA SER A 158 -0.97 -13.56 -23.07
C SER A 158 -1.97 -13.30 -24.21
N HIS A 159 -2.90 -12.35 -24.07
CA HIS A 159 -4.03 -12.16 -25.00
C HIS A 159 -4.18 -10.74 -25.54
N GLY A 160 -3.36 -9.78 -25.08
CA GLY A 160 -3.34 -8.42 -25.57
C GLY A 160 -4.45 -7.51 -25.04
N ALA A 161 -4.39 -6.25 -25.47
CA ALA A 161 -5.24 -5.16 -24.98
C ALA A 161 -6.74 -5.36 -25.27
N ALA A 162 -7.09 -6.04 -26.36
CA ALA A 162 -8.48 -6.32 -26.71
C ALA A 162 -9.15 -7.25 -25.68
N ALA A 163 -8.45 -8.30 -25.24
CA ALA A 163 -8.96 -9.25 -24.25
C ALA A 163 -9.17 -8.61 -22.86
N VAL A 164 -8.28 -7.68 -22.48
CA VAL A 164 -8.44 -6.87 -21.25
C VAL A 164 -9.72 -6.05 -21.31
N ARG A 165 -9.93 -5.29 -22.40
CA ARG A 165 -11.13 -4.46 -22.58
C ARG A 165 -12.41 -5.31 -22.65
N GLU A 166 -12.37 -6.45 -23.32
CA GLU A 166 -13.49 -7.38 -23.39
C GLU A 166 -13.84 -7.95 -22.01
N SER A 167 -12.84 -8.28 -21.19
CA SER A 167 -13.05 -8.76 -19.82
C SER A 167 -13.74 -7.73 -18.93
N VAL A 168 -13.35 -6.45 -19.04
CA VAL A 168 -13.99 -5.34 -18.32
C VAL A 168 -15.43 -5.15 -18.82
N ALA A 169 -15.63 -5.04 -20.14
CA ALA A 169 -16.94 -4.86 -20.75
C ALA A 169 -17.91 -6.01 -20.43
N TYR A 170 -17.41 -7.25 -20.30
CA TYR A 170 -18.22 -8.40 -19.88
C TYR A 170 -18.79 -8.22 -18.47
N VAL A 171 -18.00 -7.70 -17.52
CA VAL A 171 -18.46 -7.43 -16.15
C VAL A 171 -19.51 -6.32 -16.16
N GLU A 172 -19.27 -5.23 -16.89
CA GLU A 172 -20.17 -4.08 -16.99
C GLU A 172 -21.51 -4.46 -17.63
N LYS A 173 -21.50 -5.19 -18.75
CA LYS A 173 -22.72 -5.70 -19.42
C LYS A 173 -23.54 -6.63 -18.53
N SER A 174 -22.90 -7.29 -17.56
CA SER A 174 -23.60 -8.11 -16.57
C SER A 174 -24.25 -7.30 -15.44
N GLY A 175 -24.18 -5.97 -15.48
CA GLY A 175 -24.72 -5.06 -14.46
C GLY A 175 -23.99 -5.12 -13.12
N ARG A 176 -22.80 -5.73 -13.07
CA ARG A 176 -22.02 -5.91 -11.85
C ARG A 176 -20.91 -4.86 -11.77
N LYS A 177 -20.54 -4.49 -10.54
CA LYS A 177 -19.38 -3.63 -10.30
C LYS A 177 -18.10 -4.32 -10.77
N VAL A 178 -17.24 -3.59 -11.47
CA VAL A 178 -15.90 -4.04 -11.86
C VAL A 178 -15.04 -4.19 -10.60
N THR A 179 -14.88 -5.42 -10.13
CA THR A 179 -14.07 -5.80 -8.97
C THR A 179 -13.10 -6.90 -9.38
N ALA A 180 -12.01 -7.09 -8.63
CA ALA A 180 -11.03 -8.14 -8.93
C ALA A 180 -11.66 -9.55 -9.02
N ALA A 181 -12.61 -9.86 -8.13
CA ALA A 181 -13.32 -11.14 -8.14
C ALA A 181 -14.22 -11.32 -9.39
N ASN A 182 -14.92 -10.26 -9.80
CA ASN A 182 -15.75 -10.30 -11.01
C ASN A 182 -14.90 -10.37 -12.27
N LEU A 183 -13.76 -9.66 -12.32
CA LEU A 183 -12.79 -9.73 -13.41
C LEU A 183 -12.18 -11.12 -13.52
N ALA A 184 -11.72 -11.72 -12.42
CA ALA A 184 -11.20 -13.08 -12.42
C ALA A 184 -12.25 -14.10 -12.95
N THR A 185 -13.52 -13.90 -12.59
CA THR A 185 -14.63 -14.72 -13.11
C THR A 185 -14.85 -14.49 -14.61
N ALA A 186 -14.79 -13.24 -15.07
CA ALA A 186 -14.96 -12.87 -16.48
C ALA A 186 -13.83 -13.45 -17.34
N VAL A 187 -12.57 -13.23 -16.95
CA VAL A 187 -11.37 -13.77 -17.58
C VAL A 187 -11.48 -15.29 -17.73
N ARG A 188 -11.92 -15.99 -16.68
CA ARG A 188 -12.14 -17.45 -16.73
C ARG A 188 -13.23 -17.86 -17.72
N LYS A 189 -14.36 -17.15 -17.74
CA LYS A 189 -15.49 -17.46 -18.62
C LYS A 189 -15.18 -17.19 -20.09
N LEU A 190 -14.36 -16.16 -20.36
CA LEU A 190 -13.93 -15.80 -21.72
C LEU A 190 -12.77 -16.68 -22.22
N GLY A 191 -12.23 -17.55 -21.37
CA GLY A 191 -11.12 -18.43 -21.75
C GLY A 191 -9.75 -17.74 -21.78
N TYR A 192 -9.62 -16.57 -21.15
CA TYR A 192 -8.35 -15.84 -21.02
C TYR A 192 -7.56 -16.24 -19.77
N VAL A 193 -7.80 -17.44 -19.25
CA VAL A 193 -6.98 -17.95 -18.14
C VAL A 193 -5.58 -18.20 -18.69
N PRO A 194 -4.54 -17.57 -18.13
CA PRO A 194 -3.17 -17.88 -18.52
C PRO A 194 -2.97 -19.39 -18.39
N SER A 195 -2.47 -20.03 -19.44
CA SER A 195 -2.16 -21.47 -19.38
C SER A 195 -1.28 -21.71 -18.16
N ALA A 196 -1.50 -22.80 -17.40
CA ALA A 196 -0.72 -23.08 -16.19
C ALA A 196 0.80 -23.05 -16.45
N LYS A 197 1.22 -23.40 -17.68
CA LYS A 197 2.61 -23.30 -18.15
C LYS A 197 3.14 -21.86 -18.25
N GLU A 198 2.30 -20.90 -18.61
CA GLU A 198 2.66 -19.48 -18.64
C GLU A 198 2.61 -18.86 -17.24
N SER A 199 1.69 -19.32 -16.38
CA SER A 199 1.65 -18.89 -14.98
C SER A 199 2.89 -19.34 -14.20
N GLU A 200 3.47 -20.49 -14.55
CA GLU A 200 4.72 -20.99 -13.94
C GLU A 200 5.94 -20.21 -14.44
N ALA A 201 5.99 -19.86 -15.74
CA ALA A 201 7.05 -19.02 -16.30
C ALA A 201 6.98 -17.55 -15.82
N ALA A 202 5.78 -16.99 -15.61
CA ALA A 202 5.60 -15.63 -15.11
C ALA A 202 5.73 -15.50 -13.57
N THR A 203 5.69 -16.61 -12.85
CA THR A 203 5.94 -16.66 -11.39
C THR A 203 7.37 -17.08 -11.06
N ALA A 204 8.26 -17.13 -12.06
CA ALA A 204 9.68 -17.28 -11.87
C ALA A 204 10.43 -15.93 -12.04
N PRO A 205 10.26 -14.92 -11.15
CA PRO A 205 11.39 -14.06 -10.87
C PRO A 205 12.32 -14.86 -9.96
N ALA A 206 13.56 -15.10 -10.40
CA ALA A 206 14.72 -15.47 -9.61
C ALA A 206 14.45 -15.67 -8.11
N ALA A 207 13.71 -16.73 -7.77
CA ALA A 207 13.77 -17.32 -6.46
C ALA A 207 15.15 -17.95 -6.48
N THR A 208 16.17 -17.16 -6.17
CA THR A 208 17.17 -17.62 -5.23
C THR A 208 16.35 -18.27 -4.15
N SER A 209 16.27 -19.60 -4.22
CA SER A 209 15.92 -20.40 -3.08
C SER A 209 16.95 -20.04 -2.04
N VAL A 210 16.71 -18.94 -1.31
CA VAL A 210 17.03 -18.90 0.09
C VAL A 210 16.16 -20.02 0.62
N VAL A 211 16.72 -21.22 0.55
CA VAL A 211 16.48 -22.27 1.53
C VAL A 211 16.74 -21.52 2.82
N VAL A 212 15.67 -20.97 3.39
CA VAL A 212 15.66 -20.66 4.81
C VAL A 212 15.72 -22.05 5.42
N ASP A 213 16.96 -22.52 5.58
CA ASP A 213 17.32 -23.62 6.44
C ASP A 213 17.03 -23.13 7.86
N ASP A 214 15.74 -23.02 8.18
CA ASP A 214 15.21 -22.86 9.54
C ASP A 214 15.23 -24.23 10.25
N GLN A 215 16.27 -25.03 9.96
CA GLN A 215 16.56 -26.33 10.54
C GLN A 215 18.04 -26.47 10.96
N GLU A 216 18.79 -25.38 11.10
CA GLU A 216 19.90 -25.36 12.07
C GLU A 216 19.32 -25.10 13.47
N GLN A 217 18.57 -26.09 13.97
CA GLN A 217 18.49 -26.35 15.40
C GLN A 217 19.87 -26.83 15.86
N ALA A 218 20.82 -25.90 15.96
CA ALA A 218 21.85 -26.04 16.97
C ALA A 218 21.11 -26.24 18.29
N GLU A 219 21.39 -27.37 18.95
CA GLU A 219 20.86 -27.80 20.23
C GLU A 219 21.30 -26.81 21.32
N LEU A 220 20.76 -25.59 21.24
CA LEU A 220 20.74 -24.61 22.29
C LEU A 220 19.90 -25.21 23.42
N PRO A 221 20.35 -25.11 24.68
CA PRO A 221 19.62 -25.63 25.82
C PRO A 221 18.18 -25.12 25.75
N ALA A 222 17.23 -26.06 25.84
CA ALA A 222 15.80 -25.83 25.66
C ALA A 222 15.42 -24.43 26.17
N PRO A 223 14.89 -23.54 25.32
CA PRO A 223 14.57 -22.19 25.74
C PRO A 223 13.60 -22.34 26.90
N ALA A 224 14.02 -21.88 28.08
CA ALA A 224 13.13 -21.71 29.21
C ALA A 224 11.86 -21.06 28.67
N LYS A 225 10.69 -21.69 28.94
CA LYS A 225 9.37 -21.18 28.54
C LYS A 225 9.45 -19.67 28.57
N PRO A 226 9.23 -18.96 27.44
CA PRO A 226 9.42 -17.52 27.43
C PRO A 226 8.59 -16.98 28.57
N VAL A 227 9.27 -16.51 29.62
CA VAL A 227 8.63 -15.81 30.71
C VAL A 227 7.98 -14.65 29.99
N ARG A 228 6.66 -14.73 29.87
CA ARG A 228 5.84 -13.84 29.07
C ARG A 228 6.22 -12.44 29.50
N ALA A 229 7.10 -11.78 28.75
CA ALA A 229 7.62 -10.49 29.12
C ALA A 229 6.39 -9.62 29.32
N GLU A 230 6.19 -9.16 30.55
CA GLU A 230 5.02 -8.37 30.87
C GLU A 230 5.06 -7.17 29.95
N ARG A 231 4.18 -7.16 28.94
CA ARG A 231 4.07 -6.06 27.99
C ARG A 231 4.06 -4.78 28.80
N THR A 232 4.99 -3.89 28.46
CA THR A 232 5.14 -2.65 29.21
C THR A 232 3.80 -1.91 29.19
N ALA A 233 3.52 -1.11 30.21
CA ALA A 233 2.29 -0.34 30.25
C ALA A 233 2.12 0.53 28.98
N VAL A 234 3.23 0.93 28.36
CA VAL A 234 3.29 1.70 27.12
C VAL A 234 2.81 0.90 25.92
N GLU A 235 3.32 -0.32 25.70
CA GLU A 235 2.85 -1.19 24.59
C GLU A 235 1.36 -1.52 24.72
N ARG A 236 0.87 -1.70 25.95
CA ARG A 236 -0.56 -1.92 26.21
C ARG A 236 -1.41 -0.69 25.87
N LEU A 237 -0.90 0.51 26.12
CA LEU A 237 -1.55 1.78 25.78
C LEU A 237 -1.57 2.03 24.26
N GLU A 238 -0.51 1.67 23.55
CA GLU A 238 -0.44 1.80 22.09
C GLU A 238 -1.39 0.83 21.38
N ASP A 239 -1.44 -0.44 21.80
CA ASP A 239 -2.41 -1.42 21.31
C ASP A 239 -3.85 -0.94 21.58
N ALA A 240 -4.11 -0.38 22.77
CA ALA A 240 -5.42 0.18 23.12
C ALA A 240 -5.79 1.39 22.25
N ARG A 241 -4.84 2.29 21.97
CA ARG A 241 -5.04 3.45 21.08
C ARG A 241 -5.34 3.01 19.64
N GLU A 242 -4.63 2.02 19.13
CA GLU A 242 -4.83 1.49 17.77
C GLU A 242 -6.19 0.78 17.64
N ARG A 243 -6.62 0.08 18.71
CA ARG A 243 -7.97 -0.50 18.81
C ARG A 243 -9.05 0.57 18.85
N LEU A 244 -8.89 1.62 19.68
CA LEU A 244 -9.82 2.75 19.72
C LEU A 244 -9.93 3.50 18.38
N GLY A 245 -8.82 3.68 17.66
CA GLY A 245 -8.83 4.29 16.34
C GLY A 245 -9.63 3.47 15.31
N ARG A 246 -9.49 2.14 15.34
CA ARG A 246 -10.30 1.24 14.50
C ARG A 246 -11.78 1.31 14.86
N VAL A 247 -12.10 1.30 16.15
CA VAL A 247 -13.48 1.45 16.65
C VAL A 247 -14.09 2.79 16.25
N ALA A 248 -13.38 3.90 16.44
CA ALA A 248 -13.85 5.23 16.10
C ALA A 248 -14.16 5.38 14.61
N ASN A 249 -13.32 4.81 13.73
CA ASN A 249 -13.55 4.81 12.29
C ASN A 249 -14.76 3.95 11.91
N LEU A 250 -14.95 2.79 12.58
CA LEU A 250 -16.11 1.91 12.36
C LEU A 250 -17.43 2.52 12.85
N VAL A 251 -17.37 3.31 13.93
CA VAL A 251 -18.51 3.96 14.62
C VAL A 251 -18.73 5.39 14.11
N SER A 252 -18.51 5.64 12.82
CA SER A 252 -19.04 6.86 12.21
C SER A 252 -20.57 6.83 12.38
N ARG A 253 -21.16 7.83 13.06
CA ARG A 253 -22.59 7.86 13.47
C ARG A 253 -23.57 7.43 12.36
N THR A 254 -23.27 7.76 11.10
CA THR A 254 -24.07 7.42 9.94
C THR A 254 -24.12 5.90 9.69
N ALA A 255 -23.00 5.19 9.83
CA ALA A 255 -22.92 3.76 9.56
C ALA A 255 -23.70 2.93 10.59
N VAL A 256 -23.71 3.34 11.86
CA VAL A 256 -24.47 2.65 12.91
C VAL A 256 -25.97 2.90 12.76
N HIS A 257 -26.38 4.12 12.39
CA HIS A 257 -27.78 4.46 12.19
C HIS A 257 -28.39 3.79 10.95
N ASP A 258 -27.64 3.68 9.85
CA ASP A 258 -28.09 3.00 8.63
C ASP A 258 -28.10 1.47 8.83
N ALA A 259 -27.07 0.91 9.49
CA ALA A 259 -27.00 -0.52 9.77
C ALA A 259 -28.07 -1.01 10.76
N THR A 260 -28.54 -0.16 11.68
CA THR A 260 -29.63 -0.52 12.60
C THR A 260 -30.99 -0.54 11.91
N GLY A 261 -31.20 0.24 10.85
CA GLY A 261 -32.43 0.22 10.06
C GLY A 261 -32.53 -1.00 9.13
N GLU A 262 -31.44 -1.36 8.45
CA GLU A 262 -31.46 -2.41 7.43
C GLU A 262 -31.11 -3.81 7.99
N HIS A 263 -30.20 -3.90 8.96
CA HIS A 263 -29.64 -5.17 9.44
C HIS A 263 -29.40 -5.19 10.97
N PRO A 264 -30.47 -5.25 11.79
CA PRO A 264 -30.39 -5.12 13.25
C PRO A 264 -29.51 -6.19 13.92
N ALA A 265 -29.49 -7.41 13.38
CA ALA A 265 -28.66 -8.51 13.91
C ALA A 265 -27.14 -8.30 13.65
N HIS A 266 -26.77 -7.59 12.58
CA HIS A 266 -25.38 -7.23 12.33
C HIS A 266 -24.96 -6.08 13.26
N ALA A 267 -25.78 -5.03 13.37
CA ALA A 267 -25.54 -3.93 14.29
C ALA A 267 -25.39 -4.41 15.75
N ALA A 268 -26.24 -5.32 16.23
CA ALA A 268 -26.15 -5.90 17.57
C ALA A 268 -24.88 -6.75 17.80
N ARG A 269 -24.29 -7.34 16.76
CA ARG A 269 -23.01 -8.05 16.86
C ARG A 269 -21.84 -7.07 16.92
N VAL A 270 -21.86 -6.04 16.08
CA VAL A 270 -20.84 -4.99 16.08
C VAL A 270 -20.82 -4.26 17.42
N LEU A 271 -21.98 -3.84 17.93
CA LEU A 271 -22.09 -3.19 19.25
C LEU A 271 -21.54 -4.07 20.37
N ARG A 272 -21.86 -5.38 20.39
CA ARG A 272 -21.31 -6.30 21.40
C ARG A 272 -19.78 -6.42 21.33
N ALA A 273 -19.22 -6.52 20.12
CA ALA A 273 -17.77 -6.58 19.94
C ALA A 273 -17.09 -5.29 20.42
N LEU A 274 -17.69 -4.14 20.10
CA LEU A 274 -17.21 -2.82 20.54
C LEU A 274 -17.26 -2.67 22.06
N THR A 275 -18.36 -3.07 22.70
CA THR A 275 -18.49 -3.07 24.15
C THR A 275 -17.43 -3.95 24.80
N ALA A 276 -17.19 -5.15 24.25
CA ALA A 276 -16.15 -6.06 24.77
C ALA A 276 -14.74 -5.43 24.67
N ASP A 277 -14.43 -4.78 23.55
CA ASP A 277 -13.14 -4.09 23.39
C ASP A 277 -12.99 -2.91 24.35
N VAL A 278 -14.04 -2.13 24.58
CA VAL A 278 -14.03 -1.02 25.57
C VAL A 278 -13.82 -1.54 26.99
N VAL A 279 -14.48 -2.64 27.38
CA VAL A 279 -14.31 -3.27 28.70
C VAL A 279 -12.87 -3.76 28.88
N LEU A 280 -12.27 -4.39 27.85
CA LEU A 280 -10.88 -4.82 27.89
C LEU A 280 -9.90 -3.65 28.02
N ILE A 281 -10.13 -2.56 27.28
CA ILE A 281 -9.29 -1.35 27.36
C ILE A 281 -9.41 -0.71 28.74
N ALA A 282 -10.61 -0.54 29.27
CA ALA A 282 -10.83 -0.01 30.60
C ALA A 282 -10.14 -0.86 31.68
N GLY A 283 -10.25 -2.19 31.60
CA GLY A 283 -9.56 -3.11 32.50
C GLY A 283 -8.03 -2.97 32.43
N ALA A 284 -7.46 -2.80 31.24
CA ALA A 284 -6.03 -2.56 31.07
C ALA A 284 -5.56 -1.23 31.70
N LEU A 285 -6.44 -0.25 31.79
CA LEU A 285 -6.20 1.07 32.41
C LEU A 285 -6.56 1.11 33.92
N GLY A 286 -7.03 0.01 34.49
CA GLY A 286 -7.52 -0.02 35.89
C GLY A 286 -8.85 0.71 36.10
N LEU A 287 -9.59 0.99 35.03
CA LEU A 287 -10.91 1.61 35.06
C LEU A 287 -11.99 0.53 35.08
N ARG A 288 -13.09 0.78 35.80
CA ARG A 288 -14.30 -0.05 35.72
C ARG A 288 -15.30 0.61 34.79
N VAL A 289 -15.82 -0.15 33.82
CA VAL A 289 -16.96 0.27 33.01
C VAL A 289 -18.24 -0.16 33.74
N VAL A 290 -19.09 0.80 34.06
CA VAL A 290 -20.41 0.60 34.66
C VAL A 290 -21.48 1.01 33.67
N GLY A 291 -22.55 0.21 33.56
CA GLY A 291 -23.74 0.56 32.78
C GLY A 291 -24.53 1.69 33.43
N GLU A 292 -25.56 2.19 32.74
CA GLU A 292 -26.44 3.24 33.27
C GLU A 292 -27.16 2.82 34.57
N ASP A 293 -27.33 1.51 34.80
CA ASP A 293 -27.88 0.95 36.03
C ASP A 293 -26.87 0.88 37.19
N GLY A 294 -25.65 1.39 36.98
CA GLY A 294 -24.56 1.36 37.94
C GLY A 294 -23.91 -0.02 38.12
N LYS A 295 -24.32 -1.04 37.34
CA LYS A 295 -23.72 -2.38 37.41
C LYS A 295 -22.50 -2.50 36.52
N PRO A 296 -21.46 -3.25 36.93
CA PRO A 296 -20.30 -3.47 36.09
C PRO A 296 -20.72 -4.22 34.82
N LEU A 297 -20.29 -3.71 33.66
CA LEU A 297 -20.43 -4.41 32.39
C LEU A 297 -19.41 -5.55 32.36
N SER A 298 -19.91 -6.79 32.46
CA SER A 298 -19.13 -8.02 32.38
C SER A 298 -18.87 -8.46 30.94
#